data_AF-A0A7W3RHH7-F1
#
_entry.id   AF-A0A7W3RHH7-F1
#
_cell.length_a   1.000
_cell.length_b   1.000
_cell.length_c   1.000
_cell.angle_alpha   90.00
_cell.angle_beta   90.00
_cell.angle_gamma   90.00
#
_symmetry.space_group_name_H-M   'P 1'
#
loop_
_entity.id
_entity.type
_entity.pdbx_description
1 polymer ?
#
loop_
_entity_poly.entity_id
_entity_poly.type
_entity_poly.pdbx_seq_one_letter_code
_entity_poly.pdbx_strand_id
1 'polypeptide(L)'
;MGKLDKYARQSRLKESSKVLPIRLPESIYEQFRERCDELGLSMSEAGYLLIREELEENLYTTTTNEVAATTGRIQKSIQDENTPYIKKTTNSASSFSSRWTSAHYEVENELPCPLCYQWYSKTNFARHAKNHNTTTKELLENNKEFIFQMIKERKHNA
;
A
#
# COMPACT_ATOMS: atom_id res chain seq x y z
N MET A 1 -17.06 45.84 -0.34
CA MET A 1 -17.79 44.57 -0.20
C MET A 1 -19.22 44.88 0.24
N GLY A 2 -20.20 44.43 -0.53
CA GLY A 2 -21.62 44.69 -0.32
C GLY A 2 -22.27 43.65 0.61
N LYS A 3 -23.41 44.00 1.22
CA LYS A 3 -24.13 43.15 2.18
C LYS A 3 -24.60 41.80 1.63
N LEU A 4 -24.61 41.63 0.31
CA LEU A 4 -25.00 40.40 -0.38
C LEU A 4 -23.82 39.43 -0.62
N ASP A 5 -22.56 39.88 -0.47
CA ASP A 5 -21.37 39.05 -0.67
C ASP A 5 -21.34 37.84 0.29
N LYS A 6 -21.99 37.92 1.45
CA LYS A 6 -22.12 36.82 2.42
C LYS A 6 -23.04 35.67 1.98
N TYR A 7 -23.90 35.91 0.98
CA TYR A 7 -24.76 34.89 0.37
C TYR A 7 -24.23 34.42 -0.98
N ALA A 8 -23.08 34.96 -1.42
CA ALA A 8 -22.43 34.48 -2.63
C ALA A 8 -22.10 33.01 -2.45
N ARG A 9 -22.60 32.15 -3.36
CA ARG A 9 -22.31 30.72 -3.34
C ARG A 9 -20.80 30.56 -3.31
N GLN A 10 -20.30 29.93 -2.25
CA GLN A 10 -18.89 29.55 -2.09
C GLN A 10 -18.54 28.42 -3.06
N SER A 11 -18.68 28.67 -4.36
CA SER A 11 -18.30 27.75 -5.44
C SER A 11 -16.80 27.48 -5.49
N ARG A 12 -16.00 28.20 -4.71
CA ARG A 12 -14.53 28.18 -4.72
C ARG A 12 -13.87 27.36 -3.62
N LEU A 13 -14.63 26.74 -2.70
CA LEU A 13 -14.04 26.00 -1.56
C LEU A 13 -14.00 24.48 -1.75
N LYS A 14 -14.67 23.92 -2.76
CA LYS A 14 -14.57 22.48 -3.03
C LYS A 14 -13.33 22.22 -3.86
N GLU A 15 -12.41 21.44 -3.32
CA GLU A 15 -11.24 20.98 -4.06
C GLU A 15 -11.68 20.29 -5.35
N SER A 16 -11.05 20.63 -6.47
CA SER A 16 -11.39 20.06 -7.77
C SER A 16 -11.09 18.57 -7.79
N SER A 17 -12.08 17.74 -8.13
CA SER A 17 -11.85 16.31 -8.33
C SER A 17 -11.01 16.07 -9.58
N LYS A 18 -10.13 15.06 -9.52
CA LYS A 18 -9.38 14.56 -10.67
C LYS A 18 -9.82 13.14 -10.99
N VAL A 19 -9.88 12.83 -12.28
CA VAL A 19 -10.19 11.48 -12.76
C VAL A 19 -8.90 10.65 -12.77
N LEU A 20 -8.92 9.50 -12.11
CA LEU A 20 -7.82 8.55 -12.09
C LEU A 20 -8.17 7.34 -12.98
N PRO A 21 -7.57 7.20 -14.17
CA PRO A 21 -7.77 6.01 -14.99
C PRO A 21 -6.95 4.84 -14.42
N ILE A 22 -7.60 3.71 -14.16
CA ILE A 22 -6.96 2.49 -13.64
C ILE A 22 -7.20 1.35 -14.63
N ARG A 23 -6.16 0.54 -14.90
CA ARG A 23 -6.27 -0.69 -15.68
C ARG A 23 -6.30 -1.87 -14.73
N LEU A 24 -7.39 -2.62 -14.74
CA LEU A 24 -7.59 -3.81 -13.92
C LEU A 24 -7.89 -5.00 -14.83
N PRO A 25 -7.44 -6.22 -14.49
CA PRO A 25 -7.99 -7.44 -15.06
C PRO A 25 -9.51 -7.48 -14.86
N GLU A 26 -10.24 -7.94 -15.86
CA GLU A 26 -11.72 -7.99 -15.86
C GLU A 26 -12.28 -8.76 -14.66
N SER A 27 -11.65 -9.89 -14.31
CA SER A 27 -12.05 -10.69 -13.15
C SER A 27 -11.99 -9.93 -11.83
N ILE A 28 -10.99 -9.07 -11.65
CA ILE A 28 -10.83 -8.27 -10.43
C ILE A 28 -11.83 -7.12 -10.42
N TYR A 29 -12.06 -6.50 -11.59
CA TYR A 29 -13.06 -5.45 -11.73
C TYR A 29 -14.45 -5.94 -11.35
N GLU A 30 -14.88 -7.09 -11.89
CA GLU A 30 -16.21 -7.64 -11.61
C GLU A 30 -16.37 -8.03 -10.13
N GLN A 31 -15.37 -8.70 -9.54
CA GLN A 31 -15.40 -9.03 -8.12
C GLN A 31 -15.49 -7.79 -7.22
N PHE A 32 -14.72 -6.75 -7.54
CA PHE A 32 -14.74 -5.51 -6.77
C PHE A 32 -16.06 -4.76 -6.94
N ARG A 33 -16.62 -4.76 -8.16
CA ARG A 33 -17.91 -4.15 -8.46
C ARG A 33 -19.04 -4.82 -7.70
N GLU A 34 -19.13 -6.15 -7.76
CA GLU A 34 -20.14 -6.92 -7.01
C GLU A 34 -20.06 -6.61 -5.51
N ARG A 35 -18.84 -6.55 -4.97
CA ARG A 35 -18.64 -6.18 -3.57
C ARG A 35 -19.08 -4.76 -3.24
N CYS A 36 -18.87 -3.80 -4.14
CA CYS A 36 -19.35 -2.43 -3.97
C CYS A 36 -20.88 -2.39 -3.95
N ASP A 37 -21.53 -3.12 -4.87
CA ASP A 37 -22.99 -3.20 -4.96
C ASP A 37 -23.59 -3.84 -3.69
N GLU A 38 -22.99 -4.91 -3.15
CA GLU A 38 -23.38 -5.52 -1.87
C GLU A 38 -23.33 -4.54 -0.68
N LEU A 39 -22.35 -3.64 -0.70
CA LEU A 39 -22.13 -2.65 0.36
C LEU A 39 -22.93 -1.35 0.13
N GLY A 40 -23.63 -1.23 -1.00
CA GLY A 40 -24.34 -0.01 -1.37
C GLY A 40 -23.42 1.16 -1.69
N LEU A 41 -22.18 0.89 -2.10
CA LEU A 41 -21.17 1.90 -2.44
C LEU A 41 -21.04 2.06 -3.94
N SER A 42 -20.81 3.29 -4.40
CA SER A 42 -20.36 3.48 -5.78
C SER A 42 -18.88 3.10 -5.93
N MET A 43 -18.48 2.66 -7.12
CA MET A 43 -17.07 2.34 -7.43
C MET A 43 -16.11 3.50 -7.10
N SER A 44 -16.53 4.74 -7.36
CA SER A 44 -15.72 5.93 -7.06
C SER A 44 -15.61 6.22 -5.57
N GLU A 45 -16.68 5.95 -4.82
CA GLU A 45 -16.71 6.11 -3.36
C GLU A 45 -15.85 5.04 -2.67
N ALA A 46 -16.02 3.78 -3.06
CA ALA A 46 -15.18 2.69 -2.57
C ALA A 46 -13.70 2.95 -2.87
N GLY A 47 -13.38 3.40 -4.08
CA GLY A 47 -12.00 3.80 -4.44
C GLY A 47 -11.48 4.97 -3.59
N TYR A 48 -12.30 6.00 -3.37
CA TYR A 48 -11.93 7.13 -2.50
C TYR A 48 -11.66 6.69 -1.06
N LEU A 49 -12.51 5.84 -0.50
CA LEU A 49 -12.36 5.35 0.87
C LEU A 49 -11.07 4.54 1.05
N LEU A 50 -10.77 3.63 0.12
CA LEU A 50 -9.53 2.83 0.15
C LEU A 50 -8.27 3.71 0.02
N ILE A 51 -8.29 4.68 -0.89
CA ILE A 51 -7.15 5.61 -1.06
C ILE A 51 -6.98 6.48 0.19
N ARG A 52 -8.09 6.94 0.79
CA ARG A 52 -8.05 7.74 2.01
C ARG A 52 -7.51 6.93 3.18
N GLU A 53 -8.01 5.71 3.38
CA GLU A 53 -7.57 4.81 4.44
C GLU A 53 -6.06 4.54 4.35
N GLU A 54 -5.55 4.19 3.17
CA GLU A 54 -4.11 3.98 2.93
C GLU A 54 -3.26 5.23 3.27
N LEU A 55 -3.77 6.44 3.00
CA LEU A 55 -3.06 7.69 3.29
C LEU A 55 -3.17 8.11 4.76
N GLU A 56 -4.31 7.87 5.42
CA GLU A 56 -4.60 8.31 6.79
C GLU A 56 -4.12 7.31 7.87
N GLU A 57 -4.07 6.00 7.60
CA GLU A 57 -3.53 5.00 8.54
C GLU A 57 -2.05 5.26 8.90
N ASN A 58 -1.31 5.93 8.01
CA ASN A 58 0.07 6.37 8.24
C ASN A 58 0.18 7.57 9.21
N LEU A 59 -0.91 8.33 9.42
CA LEU A 59 -0.91 9.50 10.31
C LEU A 59 -1.25 9.12 11.77
N TYR A 60 -2.21 8.21 11.97
CA TYR A 60 -2.63 7.80 13.31
C TYR A 60 -1.56 6.98 14.06
N THR A 61 -0.75 6.18 13.36
CA THR A 61 0.37 5.45 13.98
C THR A 61 1.51 6.35 14.46
N THR A 62 1.63 7.56 13.89
CA THR A 62 2.69 8.51 14.26
C THR A 62 2.27 9.44 15.42
N THR A 63 1.00 9.86 15.47
CA THR A 63 0.55 10.87 16.47
C THR A 63 0.17 10.29 17.83
N THR A 64 -0.06 8.98 17.96
CA THR A 64 -0.59 8.40 19.22
C THR A 64 0.49 8.08 20.28
N ASN A 65 1.79 8.27 19.97
CA ASN A 65 2.88 8.07 20.94
C ASN A 65 3.21 9.31 21.79
N GLU A 66 2.58 10.47 21.57
CA GLU A 66 2.98 11.72 22.25
C GLU A 66 1.83 12.55 22.83
N VAL A 67 0.73 11.96 23.30
CA VAL A 67 -0.20 12.70 24.19
C VAL A 67 -0.72 11.81 25.32
N ALA A 68 0.22 11.22 26.06
CA ALA A 68 -0.02 10.85 27.45
C ALA A 68 0.19 12.11 28.33
N ALA A 69 -0.77 13.03 28.31
CA ALA A 69 -0.78 14.15 29.26
C ALA A 69 -2.21 14.59 29.57
N THR A 70 -2.74 14.03 30.67
CA THR A 70 -3.63 14.68 31.65
C THR A 70 -4.34 15.97 31.24
N THR A 71 -5.64 15.89 30.96
CA THR A 71 -6.61 16.88 31.48
C THR A 71 -7.91 16.16 31.81
N GLY A 72 -8.35 16.33 33.07
CA GLY A 72 -9.57 15.73 33.58
C GLY A 72 -10.81 16.59 33.36
N ARG A 73 -11.95 15.88 33.29
CA ARG A 73 -13.30 16.24 33.77
C ARG A 73 -14.08 17.32 32.99
N ILE A 74 -15.25 16.95 32.46
CA ILE A 74 -16.61 17.27 32.99
C ILE A 74 -17.72 16.90 31.96
N GLN A 75 -18.53 15.89 32.31
CA GLN A 75 -19.98 15.64 32.02
C GLN A 75 -20.44 15.45 30.55
N LYS A 76 -21.28 14.44 30.20
CA LYS A 76 -22.54 14.02 30.86
C LYS A 76 -22.85 12.51 30.79
N SER A 77 -23.35 12.03 31.94
CA SER A 77 -24.25 10.91 32.30
C SER A 77 -25.30 10.51 31.23
N ILE A 78 -25.86 9.29 31.11
CA ILE A 78 -26.56 8.41 32.08
C ILE A 78 -26.71 6.97 31.48
N GLN A 79 -26.38 5.92 32.26
CA GLN A 79 -26.94 4.53 32.39
C GLN A 79 -27.15 3.64 31.14
N ASP A 80 -27.16 2.31 31.18
CA ASP A 80 -26.84 1.23 32.13
C ASP A 80 -26.71 -0.04 31.27
N GLU A 81 -25.98 -1.04 31.76
CA GLU A 81 -26.26 -2.48 31.69
C GLU A 81 -25.02 -3.35 31.51
N ASN A 82 -24.93 -4.29 32.44
CA ASN A 82 -23.83 -5.16 32.76
C ASN A 82 -23.62 -6.25 31.70
N THR A 83 -22.37 -6.48 31.30
CA THR A 83 -21.88 -7.84 30.99
C THR A 83 -20.35 -7.89 31.06
N PRO A 84 -19.75 -8.75 31.90
CA PRO A 84 -18.30 -8.94 31.88
C PRO A 84 -17.95 -9.94 30.76
N TYR A 85 -17.66 -9.44 29.56
CA TYR A 85 -17.09 -10.27 28.49
C TYR A 85 -15.57 -10.28 28.60
N ILE A 86 -15.02 -11.35 29.17
CA ILE A 86 -13.59 -11.66 29.16
C ILE A 86 -13.16 -11.90 27.71
N LYS A 87 -12.58 -10.90 27.04
CA LYS A 87 -11.86 -11.10 25.78
C LYS A 87 -10.55 -11.82 26.08
N LYS A 88 -10.51 -13.13 25.79
CA LYS A 88 -9.24 -13.83 25.59
C LYS A 88 -8.50 -13.14 24.43
N THR A 89 -7.44 -12.42 24.76
CA THR A 89 -6.45 -11.96 23.79
C THR A 89 -5.72 -13.18 23.25
N THR A 90 -6.19 -13.71 22.12
CA THR A 90 -5.31 -14.46 21.23
C THR A 90 -4.41 -13.43 20.57
N ASN A 91 -3.20 -13.30 21.08
CA ASN A 91 -2.09 -12.64 20.39
C ASN A 91 -1.82 -13.42 19.09
N SER A 92 -2.60 -13.18 18.04
CA SER A 92 -2.16 -13.53 16.70
C SER A 92 -1.12 -12.49 16.31
N ALA A 93 0.15 -12.85 16.41
CA ALA A 93 1.21 -12.09 15.77
C ALA A 93 0.78 -11.87 14.32
N SER A 94 0.50 -10.62 13.98
CA SER A 94 0.33 -10.16 12.61
C SER A 94 1.59 -10.54 11.85
N SER A 95 1.53 -11.65 11.12
CA SER A 95 2.54 -11.98 10.13
C SER A 95 2.44 -10.91 9.06
N PHE A 96 3.29 -9.88 9.17
CA PHE A 96 3.51 -8.95 8.09
C PHE A 96 3.87 -9.79 6.86
N SER A 97 2.97 -9.85 5.89
CA SER A 97 3.26 -10.43 4.57
C SER A 97 4.41 -9.62 3.98
N SER A 98 5.63 -10.14 4.08
CA SER A 98 6.81 -9.52 3.48
C SER A 98 6.64 -9.57 1.96
N ARG A 99 6.18 -8.45 1.39
CA ARG A 99 6.11 -8.27 -0.06
C ARG A 99 7.50 -8.56 -0.62
N TRP A 100 7.60 -9.56 -1.50
CA TRP A 100 8.86 -9.99 -2.07
C TRP A 100 9.53 -8.83 -2.82
N THR A 101 10.81 -8.57 -2.55
CA THR A 101 11.59 -7.52 -3.22
C THR A 101 12.88 -8.08 -3.81
N SER A 102 13.29 -7.54 -4.96
CA SER A 102 14.57 -7.89 -5.60
C SER A 102 15.77 -7.13 -5.02
N ALA A 103 15.58 -6.36 -3.94
CA ALA A 103 16.58 -5.45 -3.38
C ALA A 103 17.87 -6.18 -2.95
N HIS A 104 17.75 -7.43 -2.50
CA HIS A 104 18.90 -8.23 -2.06
C HIS A 104 19.82 -8.69 -3.20
N TYR A 105 19.37 -8.61 -4.46
CA TYR A 105 20.13 -9.03 -5.64
C TYR A 105 20.61 -7.85 -6.50
N GLU A 106 20.33 -6.62 -6.05
CA GLU A 106 20.56 -5.39 -6.79
C GLU A 106 21.98 -4.85 -6.56
N VAL A 107 22.65 -4.48 -7.65
CA VAL A 107 23.92 -3.76 -7.64
C VAL A 107 23.79 -2.59 -8.61
N GLU A 108 23.98 -1.36 -8.14
CA GLU A 108 23.94 -0.14 -8.98
C GLU A 108 22.66 0.00 -9.82
N ASN A 109 21.50 -0.33 -9.26
CA ASN A 109 20.19 -0.37 -9.96
C ASN A 109 20.10 -1.39 -11.11
N GLU A 110 21.00 -2.36 -11.15
CA GLU A 110 21.00 -3.46 -12.10
C GLU A 110 20.80 -4.81 -11.39
N LEU A 111 20.19 -5.74 -12.13
CA LEU A 111 19.94 -7.10 -11.70
C LEU A 111 20.67 -8.06 -12.66
N PRO A 112 21.35 -9.07 -12.12
CA PRO A 112 22.05 -10.06 -12.93
C PRO A 112 21.05 -11.08 -13.50
N CYS A 113 21.25 -11.45 -14.76
CA CYS A 113 20.55 -12.57 -15.36
C CYS A 113 21.45 -13.81 -15.39
N PRO A 114 21.09 -14.90 -14.68
CA PRO A 114 21.87 -16.13 -14.65
C PRO A 114 21.89 -16.88 -15.99
N LEU A 115 20.90 -16.63 -16.87
CA LEU A 115 20.78 -17.29 -18.17
C LEU A 115 21.54 -16.55 -19.28
N CYS A 116 21.62 -15.22 -19.18
CA CYS A 116 22.30 -14.37 -20.16
C CYS A 116 23.72 -13.98 -19.73
N TYR A 117 24.11 -14.26 -18.47
CA TYR A 117 25.39 -13.84 -17.89
C TYR A 117 25.64 -12.32 -18.02
N GLN A 118 24.56 -11.54 -18.02
CA GLN A 118 24.57 -10.10 -18.23
C GLN A 118 23.78 -9.38 -17.15
N TRP A 119 24.11 -8.10 -16.94
CA TRP A 119 23.40 -7.22 -16.05
C TRP A 119 22.39 -6.39 -16.82
N TYR A 120 21.19 -6.25 -16.28
CA TYR A 120 20.14 -5.44 -16.87
C TYR A 120 19.58 -4.47 -15.85
N SER A 121 19.22 -3.26 -16.28
CA SER A 121 18.55 -2.29 -15.45
C SER A 121 17.29 -2.88 -14.81
N LYS A 122 17.12 -2.63 -13.51
CA LYS A 122 15.97 -3.07 -12.71
C LYS A 122 14.62 -2.73 -13.34
N THR A 123 14.53 -1.55 -13.97
CA THR A 123 13.30 -1.08 -14.64
C THR A 123 12.89 -1.95 -15.83
N ASN A 124 13.85 -2.60 -16.49
CA ASN A 124 13.63 -3.42 -17.68
C ASN A 124 13.77 -4.93 -17.39
N PHE A 125 14.23 -5.31 -16.19
CA PHE A 125 14.49 -6.70 -15.83
C PHE A 125 13.22 -7.57 -15.86
N ALA A 126 12.07 -7.04 -15.45
CA ALA A 126 10.80 -7.78 -15.53
C ALA A 126 10.40 -8.11 -16.98
N ARG A 127 10.71 -7.21 -17.93
CA ARG A 127 10.51 -7.48 -19.36
C ARG A 127 11.51 -8.52 -19.85
N HIS A 128 12.75 -8.45 -19.38
CA HIS A 128 13.78 -9.43 -19.71
C HIS A 128 13.44 -10.85 -19.20
N ALA A 129 12.97 -11.00 -17.95
CA ALA A 129 12.58 -12.28 -17.38
C ALA A 129 11.47 -12.99 -18.20
N LYS A 130 10.53 -12.21 -18.76
CA LYS A 130 9.51 -12.74 -19.67
C LYS A 130 10.09 -13.38 -20.93
N ASN A 131 11.24 -12.91 -21.45
CA ASN A 131 11.89 -13.53 -22.59
C ASN A 131 12.40 -14.95 -22.27
N HIS A 132 12.59 -15.26 -20.99
CA HIS A 132 12.95 -16.59 -20.51
C HIS A 132 11.74 -17.40 -20.03
N ASN A 133 10.51 -16.93 -20.28
CA ASN A 133 9.28 -17.53 -19.78
C ASN A 133 9.25 -17.71 -18.25
N THR A 134 9.91 -16.80 -17.51
CA THR A 134 9.98 -16.84 -16.03
C THR A 134 9.63 -15.49 -15.43
N THR A 135 9.27 -15.48 -14.14
CA THR A 135 9.14 -14.24 -13.37
C THR A 135 10.49 -13.78 -12.83
N THR A 136 10.64 -12.48 -12.55
CA THR A 136 11.82 -11.92 -11.86
C THR A 136 12.11 -12.66 -10.55
N LYS A 137 11.06 -13.08 -9.84
CA LYS A 137 11.19 -13.85 -8.60
C LYS A 137 11.79 -15.22 -8.84
N GLU A 138 11.21 -15.99 -9.75
CA GLU A 138 11.70 -17.34 -10.07
C GLU A 138 13.11 -17.31 -10.64
N LEU A 139 13.41 -16.35 -11.52
CA LEU A 139 14.72 -16.23 -12.13
C LEU A 139 15.80 -15.97 -11.07
N LEU A 140 15.50 -15.12 -10.07
CA LEU A 140 16.43 -14.77 -9.01
C LEU A 140 16.49 -15.82 -7.88
N GLU A 141 15.35 -16.40 -7.48
CA GLU A 141 15.28 -17.34 -6.38
C GLU A 141 15.71 -18.77 -6.75
N ASN A 142 15.50 -19.19 -7.99
CA ASN A 142 15.91 -20.53 -8.44
C ASN A 142 17.40 -20.60 -8.74
N ASN A 143 18.07 -19.45 -8.95
CA ASN A 143 19.48 -19.36 -9.33
C ASN A 143 20.32 -18.56 -8.32
N LYS A 144 19.93 -18.59 -7.04
CA LYS A 144 20.54 -17.77 -5.98
C LYS A 144 22.06 -17.86 -5.95
N GLU A 145 22.60 -19.08 -5.96
CA GLU A 145 24.05 -19.31 -5.86
C GLU A 145 24.81 -18.66 -7.01
N PHE A 146 24.28 -18.81 -8.24
CA PHE A 146 24.87 -18.25 -9.43
C PHE A 146 24.82 -16.72 -9.44
N ILE A 147 23.70 -16.15 -8.99
CA ILE A 147 23.52 -14.71 -8.88
C ILE A 147 24.45 -14.10 -7.81
N PHE A 148 24.60 -14.75 -6.66
CA PHE A 148 25.54 -14.30 -5.64
C PHE A 148 26.99 -14.35 -6.12
N GLN A 149 27.34 -15.31 -6.97
CA GLN A 149 28.65 -15.36 -7.61
C GLN A 149 28.88 -14.17 -8.54
N MET A 150 27.92 -13.86 -9.43
CA MET A 150 28.00 -12.68 -10.30
C MET A 150 28.11 -11.37 -9.50
N ILE A 151 27.35 -11.24 -8.40
CA ILE A 151 27.42 -10.08 -7.50
C ILE A 151 28.80 -9.94 -6.86
N LYS A 152 29.40 -11.06 -6.40
CA LYS A 152 30.76 -11.06 -5.83
C LYS A 152 31.80 -10.64 -6.87
N GLU A 153 31.70 -11.15 -8.09
CA GLU A 153 32.62 -10.79 -9.19
C GLU A 153 32.53 -9.31 -9.54
N ARG A 154 31.32 -8.74 -9.58
CA ARG A 154 31.14 -7.31 -9.84
C ARG A 154 31.67 -6.43 -8.72
N LYS A 155 31.51 -6.84 -7.45
CA LYS A 155 32.08 -6.13 -6.29
C LYS A 155 33.60 -6.26 -6.17
N HIS A 156 34.20 -7.29 -6.77
CA HIS A 156 35.65 -7.49 -6.76
C HIS A 156 36.37 -6.76 -7.91
N ASN A 157 35.64 -6.44 -8.99
CA ASN A 157 36.16 -5.72 -10.16
C ASN A 157 35.81 -4.21 -10.16
N ALA A 158 35.20 -3.70 -9.09
CA ALA A 158 34.93 -2.28 -8.86
C ALA A 158 35.89 -1.72 -7.81
#